data_AF-A0A645C3U5-F1
#
_entry.id   AF-A0A645C3U5-F1
#
_cell.length_a   1.000
_cell.length_b   1.000
_cell.length_c   1.000
_cell.angle_alpha   90.00
_cell.angle_beta   90.00
_cell.angle_gamma   90.00
#
_symmetry.space_group_name_H-M   'P 1'
#
loop_
_entity.id
_entity.type
_entity.pdbx_description
1 polymer ?
#
loop_
_entity_poly.entity_id
_entity_poly.type
_entity_poly.pdbx_seq_one_letter_code
_entity_poly.pdbx_strand_id
1 'polypeptide(L)'
;MDTFTHTDMQKDTVITDIYTVSLDPTQSNETVAIKGIDKTLIETSDGKFVILDGYLDVGLIDTMEDLFVNFIGAAVFCVIGYHYIKRRGKGVIAGQFIPQPMEYEESDAAGEKESVP
;
A
#
# COMPACT_ATOMS: atom_id res chain seq x y z
N MET A 1 -0.38 13.85 -11.83
CA MET A 1 0.95 13.25 -11.66
C MET A 1 0.69 11.76 -11.54
N ASP A 2 0.34 11.08 -12.62
CA ASP A 2 1.29 10.40 -13.52
C ASP A 2 1.04 10.64 -15.03
N THR A 3 -0.20 11.01 -15.40
CA THR A 3 -0.63 11.29 -16.78
C THR A 3 0.12 12.42 -17.49
N PHE A 4 0.87 13.25 -16.76
CA PHE A 4 1.59 14.39 -17.32
C PHE A 4 3.07 14.10 -17.59
N THR A 5 3.64 13.11 -16.89
CA THR A 5 5.09 12.87 -16.91
C THR A 5 5.52 11.70 -17.80
N HIS A 6 4.60 10.87 -18.30
CA HIS A 6 4.89 9.72 -19.19
C HIS A 6 5.97 8.77 -18.62
N THR A 7 6.20 8.82 -17.31
CA THR A 7 7.13 7.99 -16.57
C THR A 7 6.36 6.88 -15.86
N ASP A 8 5.40 6.28 -16.57
CA ASP A 8 4.66 5.17 -16.01
C ASP A 8 5.64 4.01 -15.80
N MET A 9 5.84 3.64 -14.53
CA MET A 9 6.69 2.54 -14.11
C MET A 9 5.88 1.25 -13.84
N GLN A 10 4.61 1.21 -14.23
CA GLN A 10 3.77 0.03 -14.07
C GLN A 10 3.96 -0.95 -15.23
N LYS A 11 3.93 -2.25 -14.94
CA LYS A 11 3.94 -3.28 -15.98
C LYS A 11 2.49 -3.58 -16.32
N ASP A 12 2.03 -3.06 -17.44
CA ASP A 12 0.71 -3.42 -17.94
C ASP A 12 0.59 -4.95 -18.08
N THR A 13 -0.44 -5.52 -17.48
CA THR A 13 -0.69 -6.96 -17.52
C THR A 13 -1.80 -7.25 -18.52
N VAL A 14 -1.57 -8.20 -19.41
CA VAL A 14 -2.63 -8.69 -20.30
C VAL A 14 -3.42 -9.78 -19.57
N ILE A 15 -4.70 -9.52 -19.36
CA ILE A 15 -5.64 -10.43 -18.71
C ILE A 15 -6.71 -10.93 -19.70
N THR A 16 -7.18 -12.15 -19.50
CA THR A 16 -8.21 -12.78 -20.35
C THR A 16 -9.60 -12.71 -19.75
N ASP A 17 -9.74 -12.28 -18.50
CA ASP A 17 -10.99 -12.32 -17.76
C ASP A 17 -11.14 -11.03 -16.95
N ILE A 18 -12.30 -10.38 -17.08
CA ILE A 18 -12.65 -9.20 -16.29
C ILE A 18 -13.98 -9.43 -15.57
N TYR A 19 -14.06 -8.88 -14.37
CA TYR A 19 -15.23 -8.93 -13.52
C TYR A 19 -15.63 -7.49 -13.20
N THR A 20 -16.79 -7.06 -13.67
CA THR A 20 -17.20 -5.67 -13.58
C THR A 20 -18.68 -5.55 -13.24
N VAL A 21 -19.00 -4.61 -12.35
CA VAL A 21 -20.38 -4.21 -12.06
C VAL A 21 -20.89 -3.19 -13.06
N SER A 22 -20.01 -2.54 -13.83
CA SER A 22 -20.39 -1.50 -14.80
C SER A 22 -21.24 -2.05 -15.95
N LEU A 23 -21.20 -3.36 -16.17
CA LEU A 23 -22.00 -4.04 -17.18
C LEU A 23 -23.24 -4.71 -16.61
N ASP A 24 -23.55 -4.50 -15.32
CA ASP A 24 -24.78 -4.97 -14.70
C ASP A 24 -25.99 -4.26 -15.34
N PRO A 25 -26.81 -4.97 -16.14
CA PRO A 25 -27.95 -4.36 -16.81
C PRO A 25 -29.07 -4.00 -15.82
N THR A 26 -29.09 -4.60 -14.63
CA THR A 26 -30.12 -4.40 -13.61
C THR A 26 -29.75 -3.33 -12.58
N GLN A 27 -28.54 -2.76 -12.64
CA GLN A 27 -28.03 -1.76 -11.69
C GLN A 27 -28.10 -2.20 -10.21
N SER A 28 -28.09 -3.51 -9.99
CA SER A 28 -28.10 -4.17 -8.68
C SER A 28 -26.73 -4.22 -8.00
N ASN A 29 -25.67 -3.80 -8.69
CA ASN A 29 -24.27 -3.98 -8.32
C ASN A 29 -23.85 -5.45 -8.29
N GLU A 30 -24.48 -6.28 -9.12
CA GLU A 30 -24.04 -7.65 -9.32
C GLU A 30 -22.85 -7.68 -10.28
N THR A 31 -21.88 -8.54 -9.99
CA THR A 31 -20.66 -8.61 -10.80
C THR A 31 -20.93 -9.40 -12.07
N VAL A 32 -20.71 -8.78 -13.23
CA VAL A 32 -20.74 -9.44 -14.53
C VAL A 32 -19.33 -9.88 -14.91
N ALA A 33 -19.19 -11.16 -15.28
CA ALA A 33 -17.93 -11.73 -15.73
C ALA A 33 -17.87 -11.78 -17.26
N ILE A 34 -16.83 -11.18 -17.84
CA ILE A 34 -16.43 -11.41 -19.24
C ILE A 34 -15.20 -12.30 -19.19
N LYS A 35 -15.30 -13.48 -19.79
CA LYS A 35 -14.26 -14.51 -19.75
C LYS A 35 -13.75 -14.85 -21.14
N GLY A 36 -12.48 -15.27 -21.20
CA GLY A 36 -11.86 -15.69 -22.46
C GLY A 36 -11.77 -14.56 -23.49
N ILE A 37 -11.33 -13.38 -23.07
CA ILE A 37 -11.07 -12.24 -23.95
C ILE A 37 -9.89 -12.59 -24.84
N ASP A 38 -10.18 -12.91 -26.11
CA ASP A 38 -9.14 -13.20 -27.10
C ASP A 38 -8.44 -11.92 -27.58
N LYS A 39 -9.20 -10.84 -27.80
CA LYS A 39 -8.68 -9.58 -28.35
C LYS A 39 -9.42 -8.35 -27.82
N THR A 40 -8.68 -7.27 -27.63
CA THR A 40 -9.24 -5.91 -27.42
C THR A 40 -8.79 -4.99 -28.54
N LEU A 41 -9.71 -4.19 -29.08
CA LEU A 41 -9.43 -3.18 -30.09
C LEU A 41 -9.51 -1.80 -29.45
N ILE A 42 -8.43 -1.03 -29.59
CA ILE A 42 -8.34 0.35 -29.15
C ILE A 42 -8.33 1.22 -30.40
N GLU A 43 -9.34 2.08 -30.51
CA GLU A 43 -9.46 3.06 -31.59
C GLU A 43 -9.09 4.45 -31.07
N THR A 44 -8.20 5.13 -31.78
CA THR A 44 -7.80 6.50 -31.48
C THR A 44 -8.55 7.49 -32.37
N SER A 45 -8.67 8.74 -31.92
CA SER A 45 -9.43 9.78 -32.65
C SER A 45 -8.85 10.14 -34.03
N ASP A 46 -7.60 9.79 -34.31
CA ASP A 46 -6.97 9.90 -35.63
C ASP A 46 -7.23 8.67 -36.53
N GLY A 47 -8.11 7.75 -36.11
CA GLY A 47 -8.54 6.58 -36.87
C GLY A 47 -7.54 5.43 -36.90
N LYS A 48 -6.54 5.42 -36.01
CA LYS A 48 -5.64 4.27 -35.86
C LYS A 48 -6.25 3.24 -34.93
N PHE A 49 -5.84 1.99 -35.16
CA PHE A 49 -6.26 0.85 -34.36
C PHE A 49 -5.05 0.15 -33.76
N VAL A 50 -5.14 -0.18 -32.47
CA VAL A 50 -4.23 -1.09 -31.77
C VAL A 50 -5.03 -2.31 -31.35
N ILE A 51 -4.53 -3.50 -31.68
CA ILE A 51 -5.14 -4.77 -31.30
C ILE A 51 -4.24 -5.41 -30.24
N LEU A 52 -4.83 -5.77 -29.11
CA LEU A 52 -4.16 -6.48 -28.02
C LEU A 52 -4.72 -7.89 -27.93
N ASP A 53 -3.87 -8.88 -27.64
CA ASP A 53 -4.27 -10.28 -27.47
C ASP A 53 -4.74 -10.54 -26.02
N GLY A 54 -5.84 -9.89 -25.65
CA GLY A 54 -6.43 -9.88 -24.31
C GLY A 54 -6.93 -8.50 -23.94
N TYR A 55 -7.20 -8.27 -22.65
CA TYR A 55 -7.53 -6.96 -22.09
C TYR A 55 -6.32 -6.38 -21.35
N LEU A 56 -6.06 -5.08 -21.53
CA LEU A 56 -4.94 -4.38 -20.90
C LEU A 56 -5.34 -3.93 -19.49
N ASP A 57 -4.72 -4.51 -18.47
CA ASP A 57 -4.74 -3.97 -17.11
C ASP A 57 -3.62 -2.94 -16.94
N VAL A 58 -4.00 -1.70 -16.65
CA VAL A 58 -3.11 -0.54 -16.48
C VAL A 58 -2.53 -0.48 -15.06
N GLY A 59 -1.94 -1.59 -14.62
CA GLY A 59 -1.25 -1.69 -13.33
C GLY A 59 -2.15 -1.78 -12.09
N LEU A 60 -3.43 -2.16 -12.21
CA LEU A 60 -4.26 -2.43 -11.03
C LEU A 60 -3.74 -3.66 -10.27
N ILE A 61 -3.34 -4.71 -10.98
CA ILE A 61 -2.74 -5.90 -10.35
C ILE A 61 -1.48 -5.51 -9.57
N ASP A 62 -0.55 -4.79 -10.19
CA ASP A 62 0.69 -4.31 -9.55
C ASP A 62 0.37 -3.45 -8.30
N THR A 63 -0.57 -2.52 -8.42
CA THR A 63 -1.01 -1.66 -7.31
C THR A 63 -1.60 -2.48 -6.16
N MET A 64 -2.41 -3.50 -6.47
CA MET A 64 -3.00 -4.37 -5.46
C MET A 64 -1.95 -5.25 -4.77
N GLU A 65 -0.93 -5.72 -5.50
CA GLU A 65 0.20 -6.43 -4.91
C GLU A 65 0.97 -5.53 -3.92
N ASP A 66 1.26 -4.28 -4.30
CA ASP A 66 1.92 -3.31 -3.41
C ASP A 66 1.11 -3.05 -2.13
N LEU A 67 -0.20 -2.85 -2.26
CA LEU A 67 -1.10 -2.68 -1.12
C LEU A 67 -1.11 -3.93 -0.22
N PHE A 68 -1.05 -5.12 -0.81
CA PHE A 68 -1.03 -6.38 -0.05
C PHE A 68 0.28 -6.57 0.71
N VAL A 69 1.42 -6.28 0.09
CA VAL A 69 2.74 -6.32 0.75
C VAL A 69 2.79 -5.32 1.91
N ASN A 70 2.29 -4.10 1.70
CA ASN A 70 2.18 -3.09 2.75
C ASN A 70 1.27 -3.54 3.91
N PHE A 71 0.13 -4.16 3.59
CA PHE A 71 -0.79 -4.72 4.58
C PHE A 71 -0.12 -5.82 5.43
N ILE A 72 0.61 -6.75 4.80
CA ILE A 72 1.36 -7.79 5.52
C ILE A 72 2.41 -7.14 6.43
N GLY A 73 3.16 -6.15 5.93
CA GLY A 73 4.15 -5.42 6.73
C GLY A 73 3.53 -4.79 7.98
N ALA A 74 2.38 -4.12 7.82
CA ALA A 74 1.63 -3.53 8.93
C ALA A 74 1.10 -4.60 9.90
N ALA A 75 0.57 -5.71 9.40
CA ALA A 75 0.05 -6.79 10.23
C ALA A 75 1.16 -7.43 11.10
N VAL A 76 2.32 -7.72 10.51
CA VAL A 76 3.49 -8.23 11.23
C VAL A 76 3.97 -7.22 12.28
N PHE A 77 4.08 -5.94 11.90
CA PHE A 77 4.44 -4.87 12.81
C PHE A 77 3.48 -4.78 14.02
N CYS A 78 2.18 -4.86 13.77
CA CYS A 78 1.16 -4.88 14.82
C CYS A 78 1.30 -6.09 15.76
N VAL A 79 1.59 -7.29 15.22
CA VAL A 79 1.80 -8.50 16.04
C VAL A 79 3.02 -8.35 16.94
N ILE A 80 4.14 -7.86 16.40
CA ILE A 80 5.38 -7.61 17.17
C ILE A 80 5.13 -6.53 18.22
N GLY A 81 4.50 -5.41 17.83
CA GLY A 81 4.15 -4.29 18.71
C GLY A 81 3.22 -4.71 19.86
N TYR A 82 2.21 -5.52 19.58
CA TYR A 82 1.31 -6.06 20.61
C TYR A 82 2.07 -6.85 21.67
N HIS A 83 2.96 -7.75 21.25
CA HIS A 83 3.78 -8.54 22.18
C HIS A 83 4.79 -7.67 22.95
N TYR A 84 5.34 -6.62 22.31
CA TYR A 84 6.23 -5.66 22.96
C TYR A 84 5.54 -4.92 24.11
N ILE A 85 4.37 -4.32 23.85
CA ILE A 85 3.58 -3.59 24.85
C ILE A 85 3.15 -4.54 25.98
N LYS A 86 2.65 -5.74 25.61
CA LYS A 86 2.22 -6.75 26.59
C LYS A 86 3.34 -7.25 27.49
N ARG A 87 4.59 -7.23 27.03
CA ARG A 87 5.78 -7.61 27.81
C ARG A 87 6.53 -6.43 28.44
N ARG A 88 6.00 -5.20 28.38
CA ARG A 88 6.62 -3.96 28.91
C ARG A 88 8.12 -3.86 28.61
N GLY A 89 8.52 -4.05 27.35
CA GLY A 89 9.89 -3.78 26.91
C GLY A 89 11.00 -4.72 27.43
N LYS A 90 10.70 -5.85 28.09
CA LYS A 90 11.72 -6.82 28.54
C LYS A 90 12.23 -7.77 27.42
N GLY A 91 12.33 -7.29 26.18
CA GLY A 91 12.76 -8.09 25.01
C GLY A 91 13.90 -7.42 24.24
N VAL A 92 15.07 -8.06 24.23
CA VAL A 92 16.35 -7.55 23.71
C VAL A 92 16.30 -7.14 22.22
N ILE A 93 15.42 -7.76 21.43
CA ILE A 93 15.40 -7.60 19.97
C ILE A 93 14.56 -6.38 19.53
N ALA A 94 13.52 -6.01 20.28
CA ALA A 94 12.56 -4.97 19.86
C ALA A 94 13.03 -3.53 20.21
N GLY A 95 13.91 -3.38 21.20
CA GLY A 95 14.46 -2.06 21.59
C GLY A 95 15.36 -1.42 20.52
N GLN A 96 15.81 -2.17 19.52
CA GLN A 96 16.60 -1.65 18.39
C GLN A 96 15.74 -1.16 17.20
N PHE A 97 14.47 -1.56 17.13
CA PHE A 97 13.60 -1.27 15.99
C PHE A 97 12.51 -0.22 16.28
N ILE A 98 12.18 0.04 17.55
CA ILE A 98 11.13 0.98 17.94
C ILE A 98 11.77 2.19 18.62
N PRO A 99 11.59 3.42 18.09
CA PRO A 99 12.03 4.65 18.76
C PRO A 99 11.40 4.75 20.14
N GLN A 100 12.24 4.80 21.17
CA GLN A 100 11.77 5.00 22.55
C GLN A 100 11.58 6.51 22.79
N PRO A 101 10.46 6.93 23.40
CA PRO A 101 10.36 8.29 23.90
C PRO A 101 11.46 8.50 24.94
N MET A 102 12.30 9.53 24.77
CA MET A 102 13.21 9.93 25.84
C MET A 102 12.38 10.49 26.99
N GLU A 103 12.39 9.81 28.13
CA GLU A 103 12.00 10.44 29.39
C GLU A 103 13.07 11.50 29.70
N TYR A 104 12.69 12.76 29.58
CA TYR A 104 13.46 13.84 30.19
C TYR A 104 13.27 13.72 31.69
N GLU A 105 14.29 13.23 32.40
CA GLU A 105 14.33 13.39 33.86
C GLU A 105 14.53 14.88 34.16
N GLU A 106 13.48 15.52 34.68
CA GLU A 106 13.64 16.74 35.47
C GLU A 106 14.30 16.36 36.80
N SER A 107 15.64 16.28 36.80
CA SER A 107 16.42 16.20 38.04
C SER A 107 17.39 17.37 38.13
N ASP A 108 17.16 18.17 39.17
CA ASP A 108 18.16 18.89 39.96
C ASP A 108 18.59 20.31 39.52
N ALA A 109 17.68 21.28 39.72
CA ALA A 109 18.04 22.67 39.97
C ALA A 109 17.59 23.16 41.37
N ALA A 110 17.49 22.25 42.35
CA ALA A 110 17.19 22.56 43.74
C ALA A 110 18.30 22.02 44.65
N GLY A 111 19.49 22.62 44.62
CA GLY A 111 20.60 22.09 45.41
C GLY A 111 21.91 22.86 45.38
N GLU A 112 21.93 24.18 45.23
CA GLU A 112 23.14 24.94 45.56
C GLU A 112 22.80 26.33 46.11
N LYS A 113 22.33 26.34 47.36
CA LYS A 113 22.62 27.44 48.28
C LYS A 113 23.62 26.92 49.31
N GLU A 114 24.71 27.67 49.44
CA GLU A 114 25.52 27.87 50.64
C GLU A 114 26.87 27.13 50.77
N SER A 115 27.95 27.78 50.29
CA SER A 115 29.23 27.89 51.03
C SER A 115 30.11 29.05 50.50
N VAL A 116 29.85 30.28 51.00
CA VAL A 116 30.74 31.28 51.66
C VAL A 116 32.23 31.35 51.18
N PRO A 117 32.80 32.55 50.90
CA PRO A 117 33.03 33.64 51.87
C PRO A 117 32.24 34.93 51.66
#